data_AF-D9PMH7-F1
#
_entry.id   AF-D9PMH7-F1
#
_cell.length_a   1.000
_cell.length_b   1.000
_cell.length_c   1.000
_cell.angle_alpha   90.00
_cell.angle_beta   90.00
_cell.angle_gamma   90.00
#
_symmetry.space_group_name_H-M   'P 1'
#
loop_
_entity.id
_entity.type
_entity.pdbx_description
1 polymer ?
#
loop_
_entity_poly.entity_id
_entity_poly.type
_entity_poly.pdbx_seq_one_letter_code
_entity_poly.pdbx_strand_id
1 'polypeptide(L)'
;DDVDLEGLDVSGGDEDDLGPAAGRDDVEDAPIVRFVNKILLDAIKKGASDIHFEPYEKIYRIRLRIDGYLKEIAAPPVQLAYKIAARVKVMSRLDIAERRVPQDGRIKMRISKTRAIDFRVSHLSNTVRRKDRGAYSRPLQRHAGYRRAGL
;
A
#
# COMPACT_ATOMS: atom_id res chain seq x y z
N ASP A 1 5.46 11.35 20.98
CA ASP A 1 4.24 10.56 21.13
C ASP A 1 4.47 9.14 20.62
N ASP A 2 5.04 8.31 21.49
CA ASP A 2 5.11 6.87 21.33
C ASP A 2 3.67 6.33 21.41
N VAL A 3 3.12 5.94 20.27
CA VAL A 3 1.80 5.33 20.19
C VAL A 3 1.92 3.85 20.49
N ASP A 4 1.39 3.45 21.65
CA ASP A 4 1.13 2.08 22.09
C ASP A 4 0.73 1.17 20.93
N LEU A 5 1.66 0.32 20.52
CA LEU A 5 1.47 -0.77 19.56
C LEU A 5 1.02 -2.06 20.27
N GLU A 6 0.93 -2.07 21.60
CA GLU A 6 0.72 -3.28 22.41
C GLU A 6 -0.72 -3.84 22.35
N GLY A 7 -1.69 -3.06 21.88
CA GLY A 7 -3.10 -3.47 21.84
C GLY A 7 -3.61 -3.96 20.49
N LEU A 8 -2.77 -4.00 19.45
CA LEU A 8 -3.19 -4.37 18.10
C LEU A 8 -2.84 -5.82 17.81
N ASP A 9 -3.82 -6.71 18.01
CA ASP A 9 -3.84 -8.00 17.34
C ASP A 9 -4.13 -7.74 15.84
N VAL A 10 -3.08 -7.34 15.12
CA VAL A 10 -3.06 -7.44 13.65
C VAL A 10 -2.82 -8.92 13.33
N SER A 11 -3.78 -9.77 13.70
CA SER A 11 -4.03 -11.01 12.97
C SER A 11 -4.55 -10.60 11.60
N GLY A 12 -3.63 -10.09 10.76
CA GLY A 12 -3.75 -10.23 9.33
C GLY A 12 -4.08 -11.69 9.11
N GLY A 13 -5.21 -11.97 8.47
CA GLY A 13 -5.73 -13.32 8.33
C GLY A 13 -4.87 -14.16 7.38
N ASP A 14 -3.59 -14.33 7.70
CA ASP A 14 -2.58 -15.07 6.95
C ASP A 14 -1.50 -15.61 7.92
N GLU A 15 -1.87 -16.15 9.09
CA GLU A 15 -1.05 -17.20 9.72
C GLU A 15 -1.34 -18.58 9.10
N ASP A 16 -2.50 -18.75 8.44
CA ASP A 16 -2.95 -20.05 7.90
C ASP A 16 -2.97 -20.18 6.36
N ASP A 17 -2.67 -19.13 5.58
CA ASP A 17 -2.83 -19.15 4.10
C ASP A 17 -1.55 -18.79 3.31
N LEU A 18 -0.40 -18.76 3.99
CA LEU A 18 0.91 -18.74 3.32
C LEU A 18 1.37 -20.18 3.12
N GLY A 19 1.16 -20.72 1.92
CA GLY A 19 1.83 -21.95 1.50
C GLY A 19 3.35 -21.88 1.70
N PRO A 20 4.06 -23.01 1.79
CA PRO A 20 5.38 -23.15 2.45
C PRO A 20 6.59 -22.56 1.69
N ALA A 21 6.46 -21.38 1.06
CA ALA A 21 7.47 -20.77 0.19
C ALA A 21 8.10 -19.46 0.70
N ALA A 22 7.95 -19.09 1.97
CA ALA A 22 8.60 -17.90 2.54
C ALA A 22 9.12 -18.21 3.95
N GLY A 23 10.43 -18.41 4.11
CA GLY A 23 11.01 -18.84 5.39
C GLY A 23 12.34 -18.17 5.75
N ARG A 24 12.71 -17.05 5.12
CA ARG A 24 13.95 -16.31 5.45
C ARG A 24 13.86 -14.79 5.38
N ASP A 25 12.86 -14.21 4.71
CA ASP A 25 12.78 -12.75 4.48
C ASP A 25 11.98 -11.97 5.56
N ASP A 26 11.30 -12.68 6.48
CA ASP A 26 10.37 -12.06 7.45
C ASP A 26 11.03 -11.13 8.46
N VAL A 27 12.32 -11.33 8.75
CA VAL A 27 13.07 -10.50 9.71
C VAL A 27 13.42 -9.13 9.11
N GLU A 28 13.75 -9.07 7.81
CA GLU A 28 14.05 -7.80 7.12
C GLU A 28 12.79 -7.04 6.70
N ASP A 29 11.69 -7.74 6.48
CA ASP A 29 10.41 -7.13 6.09
C ASP A 29 9.64 -6.56 7.29
N ALA A 30 9.99 -6.93 8.53
CA ALA A 30 9.31 -6.47 9.74
C ALA A 30 9.14 -4.93 9.85
N PRO A 31 10.14 -4.09 9.52
CA PRO A 31 9.98 -2.63 9.56
C PRO A 31 9.01 -2.12 8.48
N ILE A 32 9.02 -2.72 7.28
CA ILE A 32 8.15 -2.34 6.16
C ILE A 32 6.71 -2.74 6.45
N VAL A 33 6.49 -3.93 6.99
CA VAL A 33 5.18 -4.42 7.42
C VAL A 33 4.58 -3.47 8.46
N ARG A 34 5.33 -3.13 9.51
CA ARG A 34 4.91 -2.17 10.54
C ARG A 34 4.61 -0.80 9.96
N PHE A 35 5.45 -0.31 9.06
CA PHE A 35 5.25 0.98 8.40
C PHE A 35 3.96 1.03 7.59
N VAL A 36 3.71 0.03 6.72
CA VAL A 36 2.49 -0.03 5.91
C VAL A 36 1.26 -0.14 6.80
N ASN A 37 1.29 -1.01 7.83
CA ASN A 37 0.18 -1.14 8.78
C ASN A 37 -0.11 0.18 9.51
N LYS A 38 0.93 0.90 9.94
CA LYS A 38 0.79 2.22 10.57
C LYS A 38 0.11 3.23 9.64
N ILE A 39 0.49 3.28 8.36
CA ILE A 39 -0.13 4.16 7.37
C ILE A 39 -1.62 3.85 7.18
N LEU A 40 -1.98 2.56 7.10
CA LEU A 40 -3.38 2.13 6.98
C LEU A 40 -4.19 2.52 8.22
N LEU A 41 -3.63 2.34 9.41
CA LEU A 41 -4.26 2.75 10.67
C LEU A 41 -4.42 4.27 10.77
N ASP A 42 -3.40 5.03 10.41
CA ASP A 42 -3.45 6.49 10.41
C ASP A 42 -4.52 7.00 9.43
N ALA A 43 -4.68 6.35 8.28
CA ALA A 43 -5.75 6.67 7.34
C ALA A 43 -7.14 6.45 7.97
N ILE A 44 -7.34 5.35 8.70
CA ILE A 44 -8.60 5.07 9.38
C ILE A 44 -8.86 6.08 10.51
N LYS A 45 -7.86 6.32 11.35
CA LYS A 45 -7.96 7.26 12.48
C LYS A 45 -8.29 8.68 11.99
N LYS A 46 -7.71 9.09 10.87
CA LYS A 46 -7.96 10.41 10.24
C LYS A 46 -9.21 10.45 9.36
N GLY A 47 -9.94 9.34 9.23
CA GLY A 47 -11.15 9.29 8.41
C GLY A 47 -10.92 9.47 6.91
N ALA A 48 -9.73 9.11 6.41
CA ALA A 48 -9.39 9.27 4.99
C ALA A 48 -10.27 8.39 4.09
N SER A 49 -10.70 8.94 2.95
CA SER A 49 -11.43 8.21 1.91
C SER A 49 -10.52 7.38 1.03
N ASP A 50 -9.31 7.90 0.79
CA ASP A 50 -8.32 7.29 -0.08
C ASP A 50 -6.91 7.37 0.50
N ILE A 51 -6.12 6.34 0.23
CA ILE A 51 -4.67 6.35 0.42
C ILE A 51 -4.05 6.37 -0.98
N HIS A 52 -2.95 7.08 -1.17
CA HIS A 52 -2.24 7.18 -2.43
C HIS A 52 -0.76 6.92 -2.18
N PHE A 53 -0.25 5.83 -2.74
CA PHE A 53 1.18 5.51 -2.75
C PHE A 53 1.76 5.94 -4.10
N GLU A 54 2.62 6.95 -4.10
CA GLU A 54 3.05 7.66 -5.30
C GLU A 54 4.58 7.60 -5.44
N PRO A 55 5.10 6.53 -6.07
CA PRO A 55 6.49 6.49 -6.50
C PRO A 55 6.68 7.40 -7.72
N TYR A 56 7.48 8.45 -7.57
CA TYR A 56 8.04 9.21 -8.68
C TYR A 56 9.49 8.80 -8.92
N GLU A 57 10.09 9.34 -9.97
CA GLU A 57 11.47 9.00 -10.39
C GLU A 57 12.51 9.25 -9.28
N LYS A 58 12.38 10.35 -8.53
CA LYS A 58 13.35 10.77 -7.51
C LYS A 58 12.78 10.85 -6.10
N ILE A 59 11.47 10.80 -5.97
CA ILE A 59 10.75 11.02 -4.70
C ILE A 59 9.65 9.99 -4.54
N TYR A 60 9.35 9.62 -3.31
CA TYR A 60 8.21 8.77 -3.00
C TYR A 60 7.32 9.51 -2.00
N ARG A 61 6.03 9.59 -2.30
CA ARG A 61 5.06 10.30 -1.45
C ARG A 61 3.89 9.39 -1.11
N ILE A 62 3.43 9.49 0.11
CA ILE A 62 2.19 8.88 0.57
C ILE A 62 1.22 10.00 0.92
N ARG A 63 0.07 10.01 0.25
CA ARG A 63 -0.98 11.02 0.46
C ARG A 63 -2.27 10.37 0.91
N LEU A 64 -2.99 11.04 1.79
CA LEU A 64 -4.35 10.68 2.18
C LEU A 64 -5.33 11.66 1.56
N ARG A 65 -6.46 11.17 1.06
CA ARG A 65 -7.60 12.02 0.77
C ARG A 65 -8.45 12.14 2.03
N ILE A 66 -8.52 13.35 2.58
CA ILE A 66 -9.32 13.66 3.77
C ILE A 66 -10.22 14.83 3.37
N ASP A 67 -11.54 14.67 3.54
CA ASP A 67 -12.54 15.68 3.20
C ASP A 67 -12.42 16.23 1.76
N GLY A 68 -12.03 15.36 0.83
CA GLY A 68 -11.85 15.68 -0.60
C GLY A 68 -10.45 16.16 -0.99
N TYR A 69 -9.63 16.61 -0.04
CA TYR A 69 -8.29 17.16 -0.29
C TYR A 69 -7.19 16.11 -0.11
N LEU A 70 -6.17 16.15 -0.97
CA LEU A 70 -4.99 15.29 -0.85
C LEU A 70 -3.95 15.93 0.06
N LYS A 71 -3.64 15.27 1.17
CA LYS A 71 -2.63 15.69 2.14
C LYS A 71 -1.47 14.69 2.17
N GLU A 72 -0.25 15.18 2.02
CA GLU A 72 0.96 14.37 2.20
C GLU A 72 1.16 14.04 3.68
N ILE A 73 1.39 12.76 3.99
CA ILE A 73 1.57 12.27 5.36
C ILE A 73 2.93 11.63 5.60
N ALA A 74 3.60 11.16 4.54
CA ALA A 74 4.92 10.56 4.63
C ALA A 74 5.65 10.65 3.28
N ALA A 75 6.97 10.82 3.36
CA ALA A 75 7.87 10.83 2.22
C ALA A 75 9.04 9.85 2.47
N PRO A 76 8.80 8.52 2.40
CA PRO A 76 9.86 7.54 2.63
C PRO A 76 10.91 7.58 1.51
N PRO A 77 12.12 7.03 1.76
CA PRO A 77 13.16 6.93 0.74
C PRO A 77 12.68 6.15 -0.49
N VAL A 78 13.06 6.62 -1.69
CA VAL A 78 12.67 6.00 -2.96
C VAL A 78 13.11 4.53 -3.09
N GLN A 79 14.19 4.15 -2.42
CA GLN A 79 14.72 2.78 -2.37
C GLN A 79 13.70 1.78 -1.79
N LEU A 80 12.80 2.25 -0.91
CA LEU A 80 11.77 1.41 -0.29
C LEU A 80 10.51 1.26 -1.15
N ALA A 81 10.40 1.98 -2.27
CA ALA A 81 9.21 1.98 -3.11
C ALA A 81 8.80 0.56 -3.55
N TYR A 82 9.78 -0.26 -3.94
CA TYR A 82 9.54 -1.63 -4.37
C TYR A 82 9.06 -2.53 -3.22
N LYS A 83 9.72 -2.44 -2.05
CA LYS A 83 9.36 -3.22 -0.86
C LYS A 83 7.95 -2.87 -0.37
N ILE A 84 7.61 -1.56 -0.34
CA ILE A 84 6.27 -1.09 0.04
C ILE A 84 5.22 -1.61 -0.95
N ALA A 85 5.47 -1.50 -2.26
CA ALA A 85 4.54 -1.99 -3.27
C ALA A 85 4.33 -3.51 -3.19
N ALA A 86 5.40 -4.29 -2.97
CA ALA A 86 5.31 -5.73 -2.77
C ALA A 86 4.48 -6.08 -1.53
N ARG A 87 4.71 -5.39 -0.41
CA ARG A 87 3.94 -5.61 0.82
C ARG A 87 2.44 -5.34 0.62
N VAL A 88 2.09 -4.24 -0.05
CA VAL A 88 0.69 -3.92 -0.33
C VAL A 88 0.08 -4.99 -1.25
N LYS A 89 0.82 -5.48 -2.26
CA LYS A 89 0.35 -6.55 -3.13
C LYS A 89 0.05 -7.84 -2.37
N VAL A 90 0.97 -8.27 -1.50
CA VAL A 90 0.77 -9.45 -0.61
C VAL A 90 -0.51 -9.30 0.19
N MET A 91 -0.69 -8.18 0.90
CA MET A 91 -1.88 -7.94 1.72
C MET A 91 -3.18 -7.95 0.91
N SER A 92 -3.11 -7.58 -0.37
CA SER A 92 -4.25 -7.53 -1.29
C SER A 92 -4.45 -8.81 -2.11
N ARG A 93 -3.65 -9.86 -1.86
CA ARG A 93 -3.64 -11.13 -2.61
C ARG A 93 -3.40 -10.94 -4.11
N LEU A 94 -2.53 -10.01 -4.46
CA LEU A 94 -2.13 -9.71 -5.84
C LEU A 94 -0.81 -10.38 -6.19
N ASP A 95 -0.59 -10.62 -7.49
CA ASP A 95 0.65 -11.17 -7.99
C ASP A 95 1.78 -10.12 -7.92
N ILE A 96 2.80 -10.43 -7.12
CA ILE A 96 3.98 -9.60 -6.89
C ILE A 96 4.89 -9.56 -8.13
N ALA A 97 5.00 -10.69 -8.85
CA ALA A 97 5.86 -10.84 -10.01
C ALA A 97 5.34 -10.02 -11.20
N GLU A 98 4.02 -9.96 -11.37
CA GLU A 98 3.41 -9.22 -12.46
C GLU A 98 3.32 -7.71 -12.16
N ARG A 99 3.88 -6.88 -13.05
CA ARG A 99 3.98 -5.41 -12.88
C ARG A 99 3.53 -4.63 -14.11
N ARG A 100 3.26 -5.30 -15.22
CA ARG A 100 2.95 -4.69 -16.53
C ARG A 100 1.47 -4.43 -16.71
N VAL A 101 0.62 -5.23 -16.06
CA VAL A 101 -0.84 -5.05 -16.10
C VAL A 101 -1.35 -4.42 -14.80
N PRO A 102 -2.37 -3.56 -14.88
CA PRO A 102 -3.13 -3.15 -13.70
C PRO A 102 -3.71 -4.36 -12.97
N GLN A 103 -3.78 -4.29 -11.64
CA GLN A 103 -4.33 -5.34 -10.80
C GLN A 103 -5.25 -4.72 -9.74
N ASP A 104 -6.35 -5.39 -9.42
CA ASP A 104 -7.31 -4.96 -8.41
C ASP A 104 -7.45 -6.05 -7.34
N GLY A 105 -7.41 -5.64 -6.08
CA GLY A 105 -7.43 -6.54 -4.93
C GLY A 105 -8.21 -5.93 -3.76
N ARG A 106 -8.26 -6.66 -2.65
CA ARG A 106 -8.91 -6.22 -1.42
C ARG A 106 -8.07 -6.58 -0.22
N ILE A 107 -7.99 -5.67 0.75
CA ILE A 107 -7.33 -5.90 2.04
C ILE A 107 -8.40 -5.89 3.11
N LYS A 108 -8.60 -7.03 3.76
CA LYS A 108 -9.46 -7.11 4.95
C LYS A 108 -8.59 -6.91 6.19
N MET A 109 -8.91 -5.89 6.97
CA MET A 109 -8.20 -5.58 8.22
C MET A 109 -9.16 -5.60 9.39
N ARG A 110 -8.83 -6.38 10.42
CA ARG A 110 -9.52 -6.34 11.71
C ARG A 110 -8.80 -5.35 12.62
N ILE A 111 -9.55 -4.40 13.17
CA ILE A 111 -9.01 -3.35 14.05
C ILE A 111 -9.39 -3.64 15.51
N SER A 112 -10.55 -4.26 15.71
CA SER A 112 -11.03 -4.72 17.01
C SER A 112 -11.95 -5.92 16.81
N LYS A 113 -12.33 -6.58 17.91
CA LYS A 113 -13.24 -7.74 17.90
C LYS A 113 -14.55 -7.48 17.15
N THR A 114 -15.01 -6.24 17.10
CA THR A 114 -16.29 -5.85 16.48
C THR A 114 -16.14 -5.05 15.20
N ARG A 115 -14.92 -4.62 14.83
CA ARG A 115 -14.70 -3.72 13.69
C ARG A 115 -13.69 -4.30 12.71
N ALA A 116 -14.18 -4.64 11.52
CA ALA A 116 -13.39 -4.95 10.34
C ALA A 116 -13.58 -3.86 9.28
N ILE A 117 -12.52 -3.58 8.53
CA ILE A 117 -12.53 -2.65 7.39
C ILE A 117 -12.01 -3.38 6.16
N ASP A 118 -12.69 -3.18 5.03
CA ASP A 118 -12.27 -3.65 3.71
C ASP A 118 -11.74 -2.45 2.90
N PHE A 119 -10.47 -2.52 2.51
CA PHE A 119 -9.86 -1.57 1.59
C PHE A 119 -9.84 -2.16 0.18
N ARG A 120 -10.33 -1.38 -0.79
CA ARG A 120 -10.14 -1.71 -2.20
C ARG A 120 -8.78 -1.21 -2.64
N VAL A 121 -8.02 -2.10 -3.27
CA VAL A 121 -6.68 -1.84 -3.76
C VAL A 121 -6.70 -1.85 -5.28
N SER A 122 -6.24 -0.78 -5.90
CA SER A 122 -5.99 -0.74 -7.34
C SER A 122 -4.51 -0.44 -7.55
N HIS A 123 -3.76 -1.43 -8.03
CA HIS A 123 -2.37 -1.29 -8.42
C HIS A 123 -2.29 -0.93 -9.90
N LEU A 124 -1.73 0.24 -10.19
CA LEU A 124 -1.51 0.70 -11.55
C LEU A 124 -0.06 0.47 -11.94
N SER A 125 0.15 -0.07 -13.15
CA SER A 125 1.49 -0.24 -13.70
C SER A 125 2.11 1.11 -14.02
N ASN A 126 3.34 1.35 -13.56
CA ASN A 126 4.11 2.54 -13.93
C ASN A 126 5.01 2.30 -15.16
N THR A 127 4.72 1.30 -15.99
CA THR A 127 5.54 0.98 -17.17
C THR A 127 5.68 2.19 -18.09
N VAL A 128 6.88 2.78 -18.12
CA VAL A 128 7.27 3.72 -19.17
C VAL A 128 7.45 2.89 -20.45
N ARG A 129 6.48 2.92 -21.37
CA ARG A 129 6.72 2.44 -22.73
C ARG A 129 7.80 3.33 -23.35
N ARG A 130 9.00 2.81 -23.55
CA ARG A 130 9.94 3.41 -24.52
C ARG A 130 9.27 3.34 -25.88
N LYS A 131 9.00 4.50 -26.47
CA LYS A 131 8.64 4.60 -27.89
C LYS A 131 9.94 4.91 -28.63
N ASP A 132 10.33 4.01 -29.52
CA ASP A 132 11.39 4.29 -30.48
C ASP A 132 10.93 5.48 -31.34
N ARG A 133 11.74 6.55 -31.34
CA ARG A 133 11.55 7.87 -31.98
C ARG A 133 10.82 8.93 -31.13
N GLY A 134 11.60 9.90 -30.65
CA GLY A 134 11.16 11.26 -30.30
C GLY A 134 10.53 11.42 -28.91
N ALA A 135 11.38 11.70 -27.92
CA ALA A 135 11.00 11.84 -26.51
C ALA A 135 10.11 13.07 -26.24
N TYR A 136 8.89 12.82 -25.76
CA TYR A 136 8.28 13.64 -24.71
C TYR A 136 7.82 12.70 -23.60
N SER A 137 8.55 12.71 -22.49
CA SER A 137 8.14 12.13 -21.22
C SER A 137 6.96 12.93 -20.67
N ARG A 138 5.73 12.49 -20.95
CA ARG A 138 4.64 12.76 -20.02
C ARG A 138 4.53 11.52 -19.13
N PRO A 139 4.93 11.58 -17.85
CA PRO A 139 4.51 10.56 -16.91
C PRO A 139 2.99 10.61 -16.91
N LEU A 140 2.34 9.55 -17.38
CA LEU A 140 0.93 9.35 -17.13
C LEU A 140 0.81 9.20 -15.61
N GLN A 141 0.50 10.30 -14.93
CA GLN A 141 0.03 10.32 -13.54
C GLN A 141 -1.21 9.43 -13.47
N ARG A 142 -1.04 8.15 -13.14
CA ARG A 142 -2.15 7.26 -12.86
C ARG A 142 -1.87 6.58 -11.53
N HIS A 143 -2.59 7.14 -10.55
CA HIS A 143 -2.52 6.98 -9.11
C HIS A 143 -3.08 5.63 -8.66
N ALA A 144 -2.34 4.88 -7.83
CA ALA A 144 -2.98 3.85 -7.01
C ALA A 144 -3.82 4.56 -5.95
N GLY A 145 -5.12 4.69 -6.18
CA GLY A 145 -6.09 5.27 -5.25
C GLY A 145 -6.85 4.17 -4.53
N TYR A 146 -6.79 4.15 -3.20
CA TYR A 146 -7.31 3.06 -2.38
C TYR A 146 -8.62 3.48 -1.72
N ARG A 147 -9.76 3.13 -2.31
CA ARG A 147 -11.07 3.51 -1.77
C ARG A 147 -11.47 2.64 -0.58
N ARG A 148 -11.84 3.26 0.53
CA ARG A 148 -12.59 2.61 1.61
C ARG A 148 -13.93 2.10 1.06
N ALA A 149 -14.23 0.81 1.17
CA ALA A 149 -15.58 0.32 0.93
C ALA A 149 -16.46 0.73 2.12
N GLY A 150 -17.60 1.37 1.82
CA GLY A 150 -18.56 1.83 2.83
C GLY A 150 -19.09 0.70 3.72
N LEU A 151 -19.64 1.12 4.86
CA LEU A 151 -20.41 0.30 5.80
C LEU A 151 -21.52 -0.50 5.11
#